data_AF-A0A496LI50-F1
#
_entry.id   AF-A0A496LI50-F1
#
_cell.length_a   1.000
_cell.length_b   1.000
_cell.length_c   1.000
_cell.angle_alpha   90.00
_cell.angle_beta   90.00
_cell.angle_gamma   90.00
#
_symmetry.space_group_name_H-M   'P 1'
#
loop_
_entity.id
_entity.type
_entity.pdbx_description
1 polymer ?
#
loop_
_entity_poly.entity_id
_entity_poly.type
_entity_poly.pdbx_seq_one_letter_code
_entity_poly.pdbx_strand_id
1 'polypeptide(L)'
;MKTYGIALLLLANLASFASDTQSEIEGYEDKFAAINKERKGLDASDLNKLSDPFLKTKAAVYNTESNSTASIFELQALFNNKAKINGKWYQIRDKIGEYELSAIRGSSAILANKEQKIDLNLKKGENKNVIIKIK
;
A
#
# COMPACT_ATOMS: atom_id res chain seq x y z
N MET A 1 53.89 -33.61 29.30
CA MET A 1 53.29 -34.12 28.05
C MET A 1 51.78 -33.86 27.93
N LYS A 2 50.99 -33.90 29.01
CA LYS A 2 49.51 -33.71 28.93
C LYS A 2 49.05 -32.27 28.59
N THR A 3 49.80 -31.25 29.01
CA THR A 3 49.48 -29.82 28.76
C THR A 3 49.62 -29.42 27.29
N TYR A 4 50.64 -29.94 26.59
CA TYR A 4 50.82 -29.69 25.15
C TYR A 4 49.72 -30.33 24.30
N GLY A 5 49.19 -31.49 24.72
CA GLY A 5 48.04 -32.12 24.06
C GLY A 5 46.75 -31.29 24.17
N ILE A 6 46.50 -30.69 25.34
CA ILE A 6 45.35 -29.81 25.56
C ILE A 6 45.49 -28.52 24.74
N ALA A 7 46.70 -27.93 24.69
CA ALA A 7 46.97 -26.77 23.86
C ALA A 7 46.75 -27.04 22.36
N LEU A 8 47.23 -28.19 21.86
CA LEU A 8 47.03 -28.60 20.46
C LEU A 8 45.54 -28.78 20.12
N LEU A 9 44.76 -29.35 21.06
CA LEU A 9 43.33 -29.59 20.89
C LEU A 9 42.53 -28.28 20.92
N LEU A 10 42.94 -27.29 21.71
CA LEU A 10 42.37 -25.93 21.70
C LEU A 10 42.69 -25.18 20.40
N LEU A 11 43.92 -25.27 19.88
CA LEU A 11 44.29 -24.65 18.61
C LEU A 11 43.54 -25.27 17.42
N ALA A 12 43.31 -26.59 17.41
CA ALA A 12 42.56 -27.26 16.36
C ALA A 12 41.09 -26.81 16.30
N ASN A 13 40.46 -26.54 17.44
CA ASN A 13 39.08 -26.05 17.49
C ASN A 13 38.95 -24.62 16.94
N LEU A 14 39.89 -23.71 17.24
CA LEU A 14 39.86 -22.33 16.72
C LEU A 14 39.98 -22.27 15.19
N ALA A 15 40.76 -23.17 14.58
CA ALA A 15 40.91 -23.23 13.13
C ALA A 15 39.62 -23.64 12.40
N SER A 16 38.79 -24.51 13.00
CA SER A 16 37.52 -24.94 12.43
C SER A 16 36.43 -23.86 12.46
N PHE A 17 36.46 -22.94 13.43
CA PHE A 17 35.49 -21.82 13.48
C PHE A 17 35.83 -20.69 12.51
N ALA A 18 37.10 -20.53 12.11
CA ALA A 18 37.53 -19.48 11.19
C ALA A 18 37.15 -19.78 9.72
N SER A 19 37.10 -21.05 9.31
CA SER A 19 36.78 -21.43 7.93
C SER A 19 35.32 -21.16 7.55
N ASP A 20 34.38 -21.36 8.47
CA ASP A 20 32.95 -21.08 8.21
C ASP A 20 32.72 -19.58 7.98
N THR A 21 33.37 -18.72 8.79
CA THR A 21 33.26 -17.26 8.63
C THR A 21 33.88 -16.75 7.32
N GLN A 22 34.96 -17.37 6.85
CA GLN A 22 35.63 -16.99 5.60
C GLN A 22 34.76 -17.34 4.38
N SER A 23 34.13 -18.52 4.38
CA SER A 23 33.20 -18.93 3.31
C SER A 23 31.96 -18.05 3.26
N GLU A 24 31.44 -17.61 4.41
CA GLU A 24 30.32 -16.66 4.46
C GLU A 24 30.71 -15.30 3.88
N ILE A 25 31.88 -14.77 4.26
CA ILE A 25 32.41 -13.49 3.77
C ILE A 25 32.63 -13.53 2.25
N GLU A 26 33.22 -14.61 1.72
CA GLU A 26 33.43 -14.80 0.28
C GLU A 26 32.11 -14.82 -0.51
N GLY A 27 31.04 -15.34 0.07
CA GLY A 27 29.71 -15.36 -0.54
C GLY A 27 29.06 -13.96 -0.71
N TYR A 28 29.58 -12.94 -0.03
CA TYR A 28 29.08 -11.56 -0.15
C TYR A 28 29.83 -10.73 -1.20
N GLU A 29 31.04 -11.12 -1.61
CA GLU A 29 31.84 -10.35 -2.56
C GLU A 29 31.13 -10.17 -3.91
N ASP A 30 30.51 -11.22 -4.44
CA ASP A 30 29.71 -11.14 -5.67
C ASP A 30 28.51 -10.20 -5.54
N LYS A 31 27.91 -10.14 -4.35
CA LYS A 31 26.77 -9.26 -4.07
C LYS A 31 27.22 -7.81 -4.00
N PHE A 32 28.34 -7.53 -3.33
CA PHE A 32 28.92 -6.18 -3.29
C PHE A 32 29.40 -5.73 -4.66
N ALA A 33 30.05 -6.62 -5.42
CA ALA A 33 30.45 -6.36 -6.80
C ALA A 33 29.24 -6.05 -7.69
N ALA A 34 28.12 -6.77 -7.53
CA ALA A 34 26.89 -6.51 -8.28
C ALA A 34 26.25 -5.16 -7.93
N ILE A 35 26.28 -4.76 -6.65
CA ILE A 35 25.70 -3.48 -6.18
C ILE A 35 26.58 -2.29 -6.53
N ASN A 36 27.91 -2.46 -6.55
CA ASN A 36 28.88 -1.41 -6.88
C ASN A 36 28.95 -1.07 -8.37
N LYS A 37 28.32 -1.87 -9.24
CA LYS A 37 28.19 -1.51 -10.66
C LYS A 37 27.36 -0.24 -10.82
N GLU A 38 27.87 0.71 -11.59
CA GLU A 38 27.17 1.95 -11.92
C GLU A 38 25.80 1.63 -12.55
N ARG A 39 24.73 2.20 -11.99
CA ARG A 39 23.38 2.04 -12.52
C ARG A 39 23.20 2.99 -13.68
N LYS A 40 23.22 2.45 -14.90
CA LYS A 40 22.80 3.19 -16.10
C LYS A 40 21.29 2.99 -16.30
N GLY A 41 20.56 4.09 -16.32
CA GLY A 41 19.14 4.10 -16.65
C GLY A 41 18.91 3.73 -18.12
N LEU A 42 17.64 3.61 -18.48
CA LEU A 42 17.24 3.42 -19.87
C LEU A 42 17.52 4.70 -20.67
N ASP A 43 17.98 4.58 -21.92
CA ASP A 43 18.20 5.74 -22.77
C ASP A 43 16.88 6.31 -23.32
N ALA A 44 16.92 7.53 -23.86
CA ALA A 44 15.72 8.19 -24.37
C ALA A 44 15.07 7.43 -25.54
N SER A 45 15.88 6.77 -26.37
CA SER A 45 15.41 5.96 -27.49
C SER A 45 14.62 4.73 -27.06
N ASP A 46 15.06 4.07 -25.99
CA ASP A 46 14.40 2.89 -25.46
C ASP A 46 13.19 3.25 -24.59
N LEU A 47 13.20 4.41 -23.94
CA LEU A 47 12.02 4.93 -23.23
C LEU A 47 10.84 5.15 -24.18
N ASN A 48 11.10 5.65 -25.39
CA ASN A 48 10.06 5.89 -26.40
C ASN A 48 9.47 4.60 -27.00
N LYS A 49 10.14 3.46 -26.83
CA LYS A 49 9.64 2.13 -27.26
C LYS A 49 8.83 1.44 -26.18
N LEU A 50 8.85 1.97 -24.95
CA LEU A 50 8.18 1.34 -23.82
C LEU A 50 6.66 1.43 -23.98
N SER A 51 5.99 0.29 -23.95
CA SER A 51 4.54 0.24 -23.88
C SER A 51 4.05 0.68 -22.51
N ASP A 52 2.90 1.36 -22.46
CA ASP A 52 2.24 1.72 -21.21
C ASP A 52 1.92 0.44 -20.39
N PRO A 53 2.53 0.24 -19.21
CA PRO A 53 2.36 -0.98 -18.44
C PRO A 53 1.05 -1.00 -17.64
N PHE A 54 0.27 0.08 -17.67
CA PHE A 54 -0.95 0.21 -16.89
C PHE A 54 -2.20 -0.05 -17.75
N LEU A 55 -3.18 -0.70 -17.14
CA LEU A 55 -4.49 -0.89 -17.74
C LEU A 55 -5.19 0.47 -17.85
N LYS A 56 -5.44 0.93 -19.08
CA LYS A 56 -6.28 2.10 -19.33
C LYS A 56 -7.73 1.74 -19.06
N THR A 57 -8.17 1.95 -17.82
CA THR A 57 -9.60 1.90 -17.51
C THR A 57 -10.28 3.10 -18.15
N LYS A 58 -11.40 2.88 -18.85
CA LYS A 58 -12.24 3.98 -19.35
C LYS A 58 -12.52 4.94 -18.20
N ALA A 59 -12.28 6.24 -18.41
CA ALA A 59 -12.65 7.24 -17.43
C ALA A 59 -14.12 7.03 -17.05
N ALA A 60 -14.41 7.01 -15.74
CA ALA A 60 -15.78 6.87 -15.28
C ALA A 60 -16.61 8.03 -15.86
N VAL A 61 -17.54 7.69 -16.75
CA VAL A 61 -18.56 8.64 -17.22
C VAL A 61 -19.54 8.80 -16.08
N TYR A 62 -19.48 9.94 -15.39
CA TYR A 62 -20.51 10.32 -14.44
C TYR A 62 -21.71 10.84 -15.25
N ASN A 63 -22.65 9.95 -15.57
CA ASN A 63 -23.94 10.37 -16.13
C ASN A 63 -24.65 11.23 -15.07
N THR A 64 -24.60 12.54 -15.23
CA THR A 64 -25.35 13.49 -14.39
C THR A 64 -26.73 13.68 -15.01
N GLU A 65 -27.49 12.59 -15.13
CA GLU A 65 -28.92 12.66 -15.43
C GLU A 65 -29.62 11.58 -14.62
N SER A 66 -30.19 11.98 -13.49
CA SER A 66 -31.18 11.16 -12.80
C SER A 66 -32.19 12.06 -12.11
N ASN A 67 -33.31 12.26 -12.80
CA ASN A 67 -34.60 12.52 -12.16
C ASN A 67 -34.99 11.26 -11.40
N SER A 68 -34.56 11.13 -10.15
CA SER A 68 -35.13 10.19 -9.19
C SER A 68 -34.83 10.68 -7.79
N THR A 69 -35.82 10.62 -6.90
CA THR A 69 -35.78 10.99 -5.47
C THR A 69 -34.85 10.10 -4.62
N ALA A 70 -33.82 9.53 -5.23
CA ALA A 70 -32.78 8.75 -4.61
C ALA A 70 -31.75 9.67 -3.95
N SER A 71 -31.29 9.30 -2.74
CA SER A 71 -30.21 9.99 -2.01
C SER A 71 -29.10 10.43 -2.95
N ILE A 72 -28.96 11.74 -3.12
CA ILE A 72 -27.99 12.40 -4.01
C ILE A 72 -26.52 12.11 -3.64
N PHE A 73 -26.28 11.47 -2.49
CA PHE A 73 -24.94 11.17 -2.00
C PHE A 73 -24.72 9.65 -1.97
N GLU A 74 -23.64 9.22 -2.61
CA GLU A 74 -23.13 7.85 -2.56
C GLU A 74 -21.75 7.82 -1.91
N LEU A 75 -21.61 7.06 -0.82
CA LEU A 75 -20.32 6.78 -0.21
C LEU A 75 -19.66 5.59 -0.93
N GLN A 76 -18.52 5.87 -1.57
CA GLN A 76 -17.81 4.90 -2.40
C GLN A 76 -16.61 4.29 -1.68
N ALA A 77 -15.92 5.06 -0.84
CA ALA A 77 -14.75 4.59 -0.11
C ALA A 77 -14.51 5.40 1.17
N LEU A 78 -13.83 4.76 2.12
CA LEU A 78 -13.28 5.39 3.32
C LEU A 78 -11.79 5.06 3.38
N PHE A 79 -10.94 6.07 3.50
CA PHE A 79 -9.49 5.87 3.57
C PHE A 79 -8.83 7.00 4.34
N ASN A 80 -7.97 6.66 5.30
CA ASN A 80 -7.15 7.60 6.06
C ASN A 80 -7.94 8.82 6.59
N ASN A 81 -9.05 8.56 7.28
CA ASN A 81 -9.96 9.58 7.83
C ASN A 81 -10.52 10.55 6.77
N LYS A 82 -10.65 10.08 5.52
CA LYS A 82 -11.35 10.77 4.42
C LYS A 82 -12.43 9.87 3.85
N ALA A 83 -13.48 10.49 3.33
CA ALA A 83 -14.60 9.82 2.67
C ALA A 83 -14.64 10.19 1.19
N LYS A 84 -14.77 9.19 0.31
CA LYS A 84 -15.01 9.39 -1.10
C LYS A 84 -16.51 9.39 -1.35
N ILE A 85 -17.09 10.57 -1.58
CA ILE A 85 -18.52 10.77 -1.80
C ILE A 85 -18.70 11.34 -3.21
N ASN A 86 -19.56 10.72 -4.02
CA ASN A 86 -19.80 11.14 -5.41
C ASN A 86 -18.50 11.36 -6.22
N GLY A 87 -17.52 10.47 -6.06
CA GLY A 87 -16.25 10.54 -6.77
C GLY A 87 -15.17 11.45 -6.17
N LYS A 88 -15.50 12.30 -5.18
CA LYS A 88 -14.56 13.26 -4.57
C LYS A 88 -14.20 12.90 -3.14
N TRP A 89 -12.97 13.19 -2.75
CA TRP A 89 -12.47 12.97 -1.39
C TRP A 89 -12.76 14.18 -0.49
N TYR A 90 -13.31 13.91 0.68
CA TYR A 90 -13.65 14.90 1.70
C TYR A 90 -13.07 14.49 3.05
N GLN A 91 -12.66 15.46 3.85
CA GLN A 91 -12.28 15.29 5.26
C GLN A 91 -13.38 15.85 6.18
N ILE A 92 -13.30 15.52 7.47
CA ILE A 92 -14.24 16.05 8.47
C ILE A 92 -14.21 17.59 8.42
N ARG A 93 -15.39 18.20 8.43
CA ARG A 93 -15.69 19.64 8.23
C ARG A 93 -15.70 20.18 6.80
N ASP A 94 -15.41 19.35 5.80
CA ASP A 94 -15.62 19.78 4.42
C ASP A 94 -17.12 19.88 4.10
N LYS A 95 -17.48 20.87 3.27
CA LYS A 95 -18.85 21.05 2.76
C LYS A 95 -19.11 20.15 1.54
N ILE A 96 -20.28 19.52 1.54
CA ILE A 96 -20.83 18.72 0.43
C ILE A 96 -22.28 19.19 0.18
N GLY A 97 -22.45 20.11 -0.76
CA GLY A 97 -23.73 20.79 -0.97
C GLY A 97 -24.15 21.58 0.27
N GLU A 98 -25.38 21.35 0.74
CA GLU A 98 -25.95 21.97 1.95
C GLU A 98 -25.52 21.31 3.27
N TYR A 99 -24.64 20.30 3.21
CA TYR A 99 -24.20 19.52 4.36
C TYR A 99 -22.70 19.67 4.60
N GLU A 100 -22.28 19.29 5.79
CA GLU A 100 -20.89 19.16 6.20
C GLU A 100 -20.59 17.71 6.58
N LEU A 101 -19.40 17.21 6.23
CA LEU A 101 -18.95 15.89 6.70
C LEU A 101 -18.62 15.97 8.19
N SER A 102 -19.55 15.52 9.03
CA SER A 102 -19.47 15.64 10.48
C SER A 102 -18.65 14.53 11.14
N ALA A 103 -18.69 13.31 10.59
CA ALA A 103 -17.98 12.17 11.15
C ALA A 103 -17.70 11.09 10.10
N ILE A 104 -16.61 10.35 10.31
CA ILE A 104 -16.30 9.10 9.62
C ILE A 104 -16.22 8.00 10.67
N ARG A 105 -16.95 6.91 10.43
CA ARG A 105 -17.00 5.70 11.25
C ARG A 105 -16.48 4.51 10.44
N GLY A 106 -16.37 3.33 11.06
CA GLY A 106 -15.74 2.15 10.46
C GLY A 106 -16.20 1.85 9.03
N SER A 107 -17.51 1.87 8.77
CA SER A 107 -18.10 1.61 7.45
C SER A 107 -19.09 2.67 6.98
N SER A 108 -19.14 3.83 7.65
CA SER A 108 -20.10 4.87 7.35
C SER A 108 -19.54 6.28 7.50
N ALA A 109 -20.20 7.25 6.88
CA ALA A 109 -19.89 8.67 6.96
C ALA A 109 -21.17 9.46 7.24
N ILE A 110 -21.10 10.43 8.14
CA ILE A 110 -22.27 11.22 8.55
C ILE A 110 -22.17 12.62 7.96
N LEU A 111 -23.13 12.95 7.10
CA LEU A 111 -23.36 14.30 6.65
C LEU A 111 -24.37 14.99 7.59
N ALA A 112 -24.09 16.21 7.99
CA ALA A 112 -24.98 16.96 8.87
C ALA A 112 -25.12 18.41 8.41
N ASN A 113 -26.31 18.96 8.59
CA ASN A 113 -26.54 20.40 8.59
C ASN A 113 -27.32 20.79 9.86
N LYS A 114 -27.87 22.00 9.92
CA LYS A 114 -28.60 22.49 11.10
C LYS A 114 -29.89 21.72 11.39
N GLU A 115 -30.48 21.08 10.40
CA GLU A 115 -31.83 20.52 10.45
C GLU A 115 -31.83 18.99 10.42
N GLN A 116 -30.86 18.38 9.75
CA GLN A 116 -30.86 16.96 9.41
C GLN A 116 -29.47 16.34 9.40
N LYS A 117 -29.47 15.02 9.61
CA LYS A 117 -28.29 14.15 9.52
C LYS A 117 -28.58 13.01 8.56
N ILE A 118 -27.61 12.71 7.71
CA ILE A 118 -27.66 11.62 6.74
C ILE A 118 -26.50 10.67 7.06
N ASP A 119 -26.82 9.38 7.25
CA ASP A 119 -25.84 8.32 7.42
C ASP A 119 -25.60 7.62 6.09
N LEU A 120 -24.41 7.79 5.53
CA LEU A 120 -23.99 7.14 4.30
C LEU A 120 -23.20 5.88 4.64
N ASN A 121 -23.70 4.73 4.20
CA ASN A 121 -23.04 3.45 4.42
C ASN A 121 -22.30 2.99 3.16
N LEU A 122 -21.14 2.35 3.35
CA LEU A 122 -20.45 1.69 2.25
C LEU A 122 -21.34 0.55 1.72
N LYS A 123 -21.75 0.66 0.45
CA LYS A 123 -22.43 -0.45 -0.21
C LYS A 123 -21.44 -1.60 -0.32
N LYS A 124 -21.83 -2.79 0.17
CA LYS A 124 -21.05 -4.01 -0.03
C LYS A 124 -21.00 -4.26 -1.54
N GLY A 125 -19.81 -4.16 -2.12
CA GLY A 125 -19.63 -4.37 -3.56
C GLY A 125 -20.08 -5.77 -3.98
N GLU A 126 -20.51 -5.91 -5.23
CA GLU A 126 -20.87 -7.20 -5.84
C GLU A 126 -19.67 -8.17 -5.94
N ASN A 127 -18.45 -7.66 -5.71
CA ASN A 127 -17.21 -8.42 -5.83
C ASN A 127 -17.05 -9.40 -4.64
N LYS A 128 -17.38 -10.67 -4.90
CA LYS A 128 -17.32 -11.78 -3.94
C LYS A 128 -15.92 -12.07 -3.40
N ASN A 129 -14.86 -11.52 -4.01
CA ASN A 129 -13.47 -11.80 -3.65
C ASN A 129 -12.96 -10.92 -2.49
N VAL A 130 -13.76 -9.94 -2.03
CA VAL A 130 -13.39 -9.09 -0.89
C VAL A 130 -14.39 -9.27 0.24
N ILE A 131 -13.96 -9.99 1.30
CA ILE A 131 -14.75 -10.19 2.51
C ILE A 131 -14.35 -9.11 3.52
N ILE A 132 -15.20 -8.09 3.66
CA ILE A 132 -15.07 -7.12 4.76
C ILE A 132 -15.65 -7.78 6.01
N LYS A 133 -14.77 -8.19 6.94
CA LYS A 133 -15.18 -8.66 8.27
C LYS A 133 -15.25 -7.45 9.20
N ILE A 134 -16.44 -7.19 9.74
CA ILE A 134 -16.67 -6.20 10.80
C ILE A 134 -16.51 -6.95 12.14
N LYS A 135 -15.65 -6.45 13.03
CA LYS A 135 -15.51 -6.94 14.41
C LYS A 135 -16.46 -6.20 15.32
#